data_AF-A0AAW1MFQ7-F1
#
_entry.id   AF-A0AAW1MFQ7-F1
#
_cell.length_a   1.000
_cell.length_b   1.000
_cell.length_c   1.000
_cell.angle_alpha   90.00
_cell.angle_beta   90.00
_cell.angle_gamma   90.00
#
_symmetry.space_group_name_H-M   'P 1'
#
loop_
_entity.id
_entity.type
_entity.pdbx_description
1 polymer ?
#
loop_
_entity_poly.entity_id
_entity_poly.type
_entity_poly.pdbx_seq_one_letter_code
_entity_poly.pdbx_strand_id
1 'polypeptide(L)'
;MTVETSGENYPTIGKVIPMIGCLIDQYNNYLPRYEIGKQLKTTLLKEIDKRFGAIEKSYIPAVSTILDPRFKQIHFRDPQAMGTVIRQIKSEITTLQNTSSSSESSDSSAEDPEFDLRAHHKKLAHTKKSGQCKSNKDSELNQYLSAPVRNLKDGSLGYLK
;
A
#
# COMPACT_ATOMS: atom_id res chain seq x y z
N MET A 1 -2.55 5.44 -23.17
CA MET A 1 -1.77 4.52 -22.33
C MET A 1 -0.41 5.07 -21.88
N THR A 2 0.16 6.09 -22.54
CA THR A 2 1.46 6.69 -22.16
C THR A 2 1.36 7.89 -21.19
N VAL A 3 0.15 8.44 -20.97
CA VAL A 3 -0.05 9.59 -20.08
C VAL A 3 0.11 9.21 -18.61
N GLU A 4 -0.21 7.97 -18.22
CA GLU A 4 -0.06 7.52 -16.82
C GLU A 4 1.39 7.16 -16.43
N THR A 5 2.27 7.03 -17.42
CA THR A 5 3.69 6.66 -17.24
C THR A 5 4.65 7.83 -17.44
N SER A 6 4.16 8.99 -17.89
CA SER A 6 4.97 10.19 -18.10
C SER A 6 5.07 10.95 -16.78
N GLY A 7 6.30 11.06 -16.26
CA GLY A 7 6.61 11.47 -14.88
C GLY A 7 6.39 12.94 -14.55
N GLU A 8 5.14 13.40 -14.58
CA GLU A 8 4.79 14.76 -14.13
C GLU A 8 4.23 14.77 -12.69
N ASN A 9 3.81 13.62 -12.14
CA ASN A 9 3.44 13.45 -10.72
C ASN A 9 3.60 11.96 -10.27
N TYR A 10 4.83 11.55 -9.93
CA TYR A 10 5.24 10.26 -9.34
C TYR A 10 4.51 8.97 -9.80
N PRO A 11 5.19 8.05 -10.52
CA PRO A 11 4.75 6.67 -10.59
C PRO A 11 4.88 6.06 -9.19
N THR A 12 3.80 6.15 -8.41
CA THR A 12 3.62 5.56 -7.10
C THR A 12 3.85 4.05 -7.25
N ILE A 13 4.99 3.55 -6.79
CA ILE A 13 5.44 2.17 -6.93
C ILE A 13 4.36 1.12 -6.58
N GLY A 14 3.36 1.47 -5.77
CA GLY A 14 2.15 0.66 -5.50
C GLY A 14 1.20 0.42 -6.69
N LYS A 15 1.36 1.10 -7.83
CA LYS A 15 0.60 0.83 -9.07
C LYS A 15 1.19 -0.29 -9.92
N VAL A 16 2.45 -0.66 -9.68
CA VAL A 16 3.18 -1.60 -10.54
C VAL A 16 2.52 -2.98 -10.54
N ILE A 17 2.22 -3.52 -9.35
CA ILE A 17 1.56 -4.83 -9.19
C ILE A 17 0.17 -4.84 -9.86
N PRO A 18 -0.74 -3.87 -9.59
CA PRO A 18 -2.02 -3.75 -10.29
C PRO A 18 -1.90 -3.68 -11.81
N MET A 19 -0.97 -2.88 -12.35
CA MET A 19 -0.79 -2.74 -13.80
C MET A 19 -0.35 -4.04 -14.47
N ILE A 20 0.61 -4.75 -13.87
CA ILE A 20 1.08 -6.05 -14.38
C ILE A 20 -0.04 -7.08 -14.30
N GLY A 21 -0.80 -7.08 -13.20
CA GLY A 21 -2.00 -7.90 -13.03
C GLY A 21 -2.98 -7.68 -14.18
N CYS A 22 -3.45 -6.44 -14.34
CA CYS A 22 -4.36 -6.05 -15.41
C CYS A 22 -3.82 -6.43 -16.80
N LEU A 23 -2.54 -6.19 -17.09
CA LEU A 23 -1.94 -6.49 -18.38
C LEU A 23 -2.00 -8.00 -18.70
N ILE A 24 -1.65 -8.85 -17.74
CA ILE A 24 -1.69 -10.31 -17.92
C ILE A 24 -3.14 -10.78 -18.09
N ASP A 25 -4.10 -10.23 -17.33
CA ASP A 25 -5.50 -10.62 -17.46
C ASP A 25 -6.07 -10.23 -18.84
N GLN A 26 -5.76 -9.03 -19.32
CA GLN A 26 -6.13 -8.58 -20.66
C GLN A 26 -5.54 -9.49 -21.75
N TYR A 27 -4.25 -9.82 -21.64
CA TYR A 27 -3.60 -10.70 -22.62
C TYR A 27 -4.15 -12.12 -22.56
N ASN A 28 -4.44 -12.65 -21.38
CA ASN A 28 -5.03 -13.98 -21.22
C ASN A 28 -6.42 -14.06 -21.88
N ASN A 29 -7.26 -13.04 -21.71
CA ASN A 29 -8.59 -12.95 -22.30
C ASN A 29 -8.57 -12.62 -23.80
N TYR A 30 -7.48 -12.06 -24.33
CA TYR A 30 -7.35 -11.79 -25.75
C TYR A 30 -7.11 -13.07 -26.56
N LEU A 31 -7.92 -13.33 -27.58
CA LEU A 31 -7.76 -14.44 -28.53
C LEU A 31 -7.23 -13.94 -29.88
N PRO A 32 -5.94 -14.12 -30.19
CA PRO A 32 -5.38 -13.73 -31.48
C PRO A 32 -5.90 -14.64 -32.60
N ARG A 33 -6.37 -14.05 -33.70
CA ARG A 33 -6.83 -14.78 -34.89
C ARG A 33 -5.69 -15.33 -35.74
N TYR A 34 -4.53 -14.67 -35.72
CA TYR A 34 -3.38 -15.00 -36.55
C TYR A 34 -2.28 -15.69 -35.75
N GLU A 35 -1.55 -16.63 -36.37
CA GLU A 35 -0.46 -17.38 -35.72
C GLU A 35 0.65 -16.48 -35.19
N ILE A 36 1.03 -15.43 -35.94
CA ILE A 36 1.99 -14.41 -35.46
C ILE A 36 1.52 -13.73 -34.17
N GLY A 37 0.21 -13.50 -34.02
CA GLY A 37 -0.38 -12.93 -32.82
C GLY A 37 -0.34 -13.88 -31.63
N LYS A 38 -0.49 -15.20 -31.86
CA LYS A 38 -0.34 -16.23 -30.82
C LYS A 38 1.11 -16.33 -30.35
N GLN A 39 2.07 -16.29 -31.28
CA GLN A 39 3.49 -16.27 -30.96
C GLN A 39 3.85 -15.01 -30.17
N LEU A 40 3.39 -13.83 -30.59
CA LEU A 40 3.61 -12.57 -29.88
C LEU A 40 3.04 -12.63 -28.45
N LYS A 41 1.78 -13.06 -28.28
CA LYS A 41 1.15 -13.23 -26.96
C LYS A 41 1.99 -14.13 -26.06
N THR A 42 2.44 -15.27 -26.58
CA THR A 42 3.23 -16.24 -25.82
C THR A 42 4.58 -15.68 -25.39
N THR A 43 5.30 -15.04 -26.32
CA THR A 43 6.60 -14.42 -26.04
C THR A 43 6.48 -13.26 -25.06
N LEU A 44 5.43 -12.43 -25.20
CA LEU A 44 5.20 -11.31 -24.31
C LEU A 44 4.89 -11.77 -22.88
N LEU A 45 4.01 -12.76 -22.71
CA LEU A 45 3.72 -13.32 -21.38
C LEU A 45 4.98 -13.92 -20.73
N LYS A 46 5.84 -14.59 -21.50
CA LYS A 46 7.13 -15.09 -21.01
C LYS A 46 8.07 -13.97 -20.57
N GLU A 47 8.16 -12.88 -21.33
CA GLU A 47 9.01 -11.73 -20.95
C GLU A 47 8.45 -10.97 -19.74
N ILE A 48 7.13 -10.87 -19.62
CA ILE A 48 6.48 -10.28 -18.44
C ILE A 48 6.79 -11.15 -17.21
N ASP A 49 6.61 -12.47 -17.28
CA ASP A 49 6.91 -13.37 -16.17
C ASP A 49 8.39 -13.35 -15.79
N LYS A 50 9.29 -13.35 -16.78
CA LYS A 50 10.74 -13.25 -16.55
C LYS A 50 11.15 -11.98 -15.80
N ARG A 51 10.51 -10.83 -16.09
CA ARG A 51 10.87 -9.52 -15.51
C ARG A 51 10.09 -9.19 -14.25
N PHE A 52 8.85 -9.67 -14.15
CA PHE A 52 7.89 -9.26 -13.13
C PHE A 52 7.27 -10.43 -12.36
N GLY A 53 7.58 -11.68 -12.67
CA GLY A 53 7.01 -12.86 -11.98
C GLY A 53 7.34 -12.92 -10.49
N ALA A 54 8.42 -12.25 -10.05
CA ALA A 54 8.79 -12.13 -8.64
C ALA A 54 8.46 -10.75 -8.02
N ILE A 55 7.71 -9.89 -8.72
CA ILE A 55 7.46 -8.51 -8.26
C ILE A 55 6.68 -8.47 -6.93
N GLU A 56 5.79 -9.43 -6.70
CA GLU A 56 5.01 -9.55 -5.46
C GLU A 56 5.87 -9.98 -4.26
N LYS A 57 7.04 -10.59 -4.51
CA LYS A 57 8.01 -11.00 -3.48
C LYS A 57 8.95 -9.87 -3.11
N SER A 58 9.02 -8.81 -3.92
CA SER A 58 9.81 -7.62 -3.63
C SER A 58 9.06 -6.75 -2.62
N TYR A 59 9.71 -6.47 -1.49
CA TYR A 59 9.07 -5.81 -0.35
C TYR A 59 8.51 -4.43 -0.70
N ILE A 60 9.31 -3.57 -1.32
CA ILE A 60 8.94 -2.17 -1.61
C ILE A 60 7.67 -2.06 -2.47
N PRO A 61 7.57 -2.67 -3.66
CA PRO A 61 6.35 -2.60 -4.47
C PRO A 61 5.17 -3.30 -3.80
N ALA A 62 5.41 -4.41 -3.09
CA ALA A 62 4.34 -5.14 -2.42
C ALA A 62 3.72 -4.36 -1.26
N VAL A 63 4.53 -3.83 -0.34
CA VAL A 63 4.06 -2.98 0.76
C VAL A 63 3.36 -1.75 0.24
N SER A 64 3.95 -1.08 -0.75
CA SER A 64 3.37 0.14 -1.32
C SER A 64 2.01 -0.12 -1.95
N THR A 65 1.79 -1.31 -2.53
CA THR A 65 0.50 -1.73 -3.08
C THR A 65 -0.50 -2.02 -1.96
N ILE A 66 -0.09 -2.73 -0.91
CA ILE A 66 -0.95 -3.09 0.24
C ILE A 66 -1.40 -1.84 1.00
N LEU A 67 -0.48 -0.89 1.22
CA LEU A 67 -0.75 0.35 1.94
C LEU A 67 -1.50 1.39 1.09
N ASP A 68 -1.66 1.16 -0.22
CA ASP A 68 -2.52 2.01 -1.05
C ASP A 68 -4.00 1.61 -0.89
N PRO A 69 -4.88 2.50 -0.38
CA PRO A 69 -6.29 2.19 -0.16
C PRO A 69 -7.06 1.80 -1.42
N ARG A 70 -6.52 2.10 -2.60
CA ARG A 70 -7.09 1.82 -3.93
C ARG A 70 -6.80 0.40 -4.44
N PHE A 71 -5.81 -0.29 -3.88
CA PHE A 71 -5.39 -1.61 -4.38
C PHE A 71 -5.44 -2.67 -3.29
N LYS A 72 -4.82 -2.39 -2.14
CA LYS A 72 -4.73 -3.31 -0.99
C LYS A 72 -4.32 -4.73 -1.44
N GLN A 73 -5.15 -5.72 -1.12
CA GLN A 73 -4.89 -7.14 -1.37
C GLN A 73 -5.41 -7.62 -2.75
N ILE A 74 -6.21 -6.82 -3.46
CA ILE A 74 -7.00 -7.28 -4.62
C ILE A 74 -6.11 -7.76 -5.77
N HIS A 75 -4.96 -7.12 -5.97
CA HIS A 75 -4.10 -7.36 -7.13
C HIS A 75 -2.95 -8.33 -6.87
N PHE A 76 -2.91 -8.98 -5.70
CA PHE A 76 -1.93 -10.03 -5.40
C PHE A 76 -2.42 -11.37 -5.94
N ARG A 77 -1.54 -12.05 -6.67
CA ARG A 77 -1.81 -13.38 -7.23
C ARG A 77 -1.17 -14.50 -6.44
N ASP A 78 -0.11 -14.21 -5.70
CA ASP A 78 0.57 -15.16 -4.80
C ASP A 78 0.14 -14.89 -3.34
N PRO A 79 -0.76 -15.74 -2.77
CA PRO A 79 -1.20 -15.58 -1.39
C PRO A 79 -0.06 -15.73 -0.37
N GLN A 80 0.99 -16.50 -0.69
CA GLN A 80 2.14 -16.68 0.18
C GLN A 80 3.02 -15.43 0.23
N ALA A 81 3.27 -14.82 -0.94
CA ALA A 81 3.97 -13.54 -1.02
C ALA A 81 3.22 -12.45 -0.24
N MET A 82 1.90 -12.33 -0.46
CA MET A 82 1.05 -11.39 0.27
C MET A 82 1.10 -11.60 1.79
N GLY A 83 0.96 -12.84 2.26
CA GLY A 83 1.04 -13.17 3.69
C GLY A 83 2.39 -12.82 4.31
N THR A 84 3.48 -13.03 3.56
CA THR A 84 4.84 -12.67 3.99
C THR A 84 4.98 -11.16 4.18
N VAL A 85 4.47 -10.37 3.23
CA VAL A 85 4.53 -8.91 3.27
C VAL A 85 3.68 -8.36 4.42
N ILE A 86 2.47 -8.87 4.63
CA ILE A 86 1.63 -8.49 5.77
C ILE A 86 2.33 -8.77 7.10
N ARG A 87 2.97 -9.93 7.23
CA ARG A 87 3.75 -10.28 8.43
C ARG A 87 4.90 -9.31 8.65
N GLN A 88 5.61 -8.91 7.59
CA GLN A 88 6.68 -7.93 7.69
C GLN A 88 6.16 -6.56 8.14
N ILE A 89 5.07 -6.06 7.55
CA ILE A 89 4.42 -4.82 7.97
C ILE A 89 4.06 -4.87 9.47
N LYS A 90 3.47 -5.97 9.94
CA LYS A 90 3.15 -6.15 11.36
C LYS A 90 4.39 -6.11 12.27
N SER A 91 5.48 -6.74 11.82
CA SER A 91 6.74 -6.73 12.57
C SER A 91 7.35 -5.33 12.66
N GLU A 92 7.33 -4.55 11.57
CA GLU A 92 7.84 -3.18 11.55
C GLU A 92 7.03 -2.24 12.46
N ILE A 93 5.69 -2.33 12.41
CA ILE A 93 4.80 -1.57 13.30
C ILE A 93 5.13 -1.86 14.77
N THR A 94 5.40 -3.13 15.12
CA THR A 94 5.72 -3.52 16.49
C THR A 94 7.09 -2.99 16.93
N THR A 95 8.11 -3.08 16.06
CA THR A 95 9.47 -2.60 16.35
C THR A 95 9.51 -1.09 16.60
N LEU A 96 8.87 -0.30 15.74
CA LEU A 96 8.85 1.18 15.86
C LEU A 96 8.20 1.67 17.15
N GLN A 97 7.28 0.90 17.73
CA GLN A 97 6.62 1.26 18.97
C GLN A 97 7.51 1.00 20.18
N ASN A 98 8.30 -0.08 20.16
CA ASN A 98 9.25 -0.39 21.22
C ASN A 98 10.40 0.63 21.27
N THR A 99 10.83 1.17 20.12
CA THR A 99 11.84 2.23 20.07
C THR A 99 11.28 3.58 20.54
N SER A 100 10.01 3.87 20.23
CA SER A 100 9.34 5.12 20.65
C SER A 100 9.13 5.20 22.17
N SER A 101 9.03 4.08 22.87
CA SER A 101 8.95 4.05 24.35
C SER A 101 10.29 4.26 25.06
N SER A 102 11.41 4.37 24.33
CA SER A 102 12.76 4.39 24.90
C SER A 102 13.53 5.70 24.63
N SER A 103 12.90 6.74 24.06
CA SER A 103 13.57 7.99 23.69
C SER A 103 12.84 9.24 24.19
N GLU A 104 12.46 9.24 25.47
CA GLU A 104 12.05 10.46 26.18
C GLU A 104 13.27 10.97 26.99
N SER A 105 14.23 11.63 26.34
CA SER A 105 15.22 12.45 27.02
C SER A 105 15.51 13.73 26.23
N SER A 106 14.94 14.82 26.76
CA SER A 106 15.41 16.21 26.72
C SER A 106 15.98 16.78 25.43
N ASP A 107 15.26 17.74 24.84
CA ASP A 107 15.86 19.08 24.71
C ASP A 107 14.78 20.16 24.69
N SER A 108 15.04 21.24 25.41
CA SER A 108 14.15 22.37 25.63
C SER A 108 14.59 23.56 24.80
N SER A 109 13.71 24.10 23.97
CA SER A 109 13.82 25.47 23.45
C SER A 109 12.41 25.98 23.19
N ALA A 110 12.06 27.05 23.90
CA ALA A 110 10.80 27.78 23.75
C ALA A 110 10.86 28.65 22.48
N GLU A 111 9.78 28.67 21.69
CA GLU A 111 9.10 29.87 21.16
C GLU A 111 7.79 29.44 20.45
N ASP A 112 6.73 30.24 20.64
CA ASP A 112 5.36 30.22 20.09
C ASP A 112 4.46 28.96 20.26
N PRO A 113 3.15 29.13 20.58
CA PRO A 113 2.22 28.01 20.67
C PRO A 113 1.80 27.59 19.26
N GLU A 114 2.72 26.95 18.54
CA GLU A 114 2.36 26.14 17.37
C GLU A 114 1.32 25.13 17.83
N PHE A 115 0.12 25.20 17.23
CA PHE A 115 -0.96 24.28 17.56
C PHE A 115 -0.51 22.87 17.15
N ASP A 116 0.13 22.17 18.07
CA ASP A 116 0.60 20.82 17.84
C ASP A 116 -0.62 19.90 17.78
N LEU A 117 -1.09 19.67 16.55
CA LEU A 117 -2.14 18.72 16.21
C LEU A 117 -1.88 17.36 16.86
N ARG A 118 -0.60 16.97 17.04
CA ARG A 118 -0.20 15.72 17.66
C ARG A 118 -0.40 15.73 19.17
N ALA A 119 -0.02 16.81 19.86
CA ALA A 119 -0.30 17.00 21.29
C ALA A 119 -1.81 17.05 21.55
N HIS A 120 -2.58 17.78 20.74
CA HIS A 120 -4.02 17.86 20.85
C HIS A 120 -4.70 16.50 20.60
N HIS A 121 -4.24 15.76 19.58
CA HIS A 121 -4.72 14.41 19.30
C HIS A 121 -4.38 13.41 20.41
N LYS A 122 -3.15 13.44 20.95
CA LYS A 122 -2.75 12.61 22.11
C LYS A 122 -3.69 12.89 23.29
N LYS A 123 -3.95 14.17 23.59
CA LYS A 123 -4.84 14.58 24.69
C LYS A 123 -6.25 14.01 24.51
N LEU A 124 -6.83 14.12 23.32
CA LEU A 124 -8.15 13.54 23.01
C LEU A 124 -8.18 12.01 23.05
N ALA A 125 -7.10 11.35 22.62
CA ALA A 125 -6.98 9.89 22.64
C ALA A 125 -6.89 9.33 24.07
N HIS A 126 -6.28 10.06 25.01
CA HIS A 126 -6.24 9.70 26.42
C HIS A 126 -7.57 9.97 27.13
N THR A 127 -8.26 11.07 26.83
CA THR A 127 -9.57 11.39 27.45
C THR A 127 -10.67 10.39 27.06
N LYS A 128 -10.60 9.77 25.87
CA LYS A 128 -11.55 8.71 25.46
C LYS A 128 -11.27 7.34 26.07
N LYS A 129 -10.20 7.17 26.85
CA LYS A 129 -9.71 5.88 27.36
C LYS A 129 -10.13 5.56 28.80
N SER A 130 -11.28 6.06 29.25
CA SER A 130 -11.99 5.51 30.44
C SER A 130 -12.92 4.33 30.08
N GLY A 131 -13.07 4.01 28.79
CA GLY A 131 -13.72 2.78 28.31
C GLY A 131 -12.65 1.81 27.81
N GLN A 132 -12.33 0.83 28.63
CA GLN A 132 -11.35 -0.22 28.41
C GLN A 132 -11.55 -0.96 27.08
N CYS A 133 -10.60 -0.82 26.15
CA CYS A 133 -10.29 -1.83 25.13
C CYS A 133 -8.77 -1.81 24.90
N LYS A 134 -8.12 -2.94 25.19
CA LYS A 134 -6.81 -3.23 24.61
C LYS A 134 -7.05 -3.31 23.10
N SER A 135 -6.84 -2.21 22.37
CA SER A 135 -6.84 -2.26 20.90
C SER A 135 -5.75 -3.24 20.52
N ASN A 136 -6.15 -4.45 20.14
CA ASN A 136 -5.24 -5.40 19.53
C ASN A 136 -4.72 -4.68 18.29
N LYS A 137 -3.44 -4.34 18.19
CA LYS A 137 -2.93 -3.44 17.12
C LYS A 137 -2.90 -4.12 15.76
N ASP A 138 -2.89 -5.46 15.77
CA ASP A 138 -3.35 -6.28 14.66
C ASP A 138 -4.71 -5.82 14.14
N SER A 139 -5.60 -5.37 15.01
CA SER A 139 -6.93 -4.88 14.63
C SER A 139 -6.88 -3.63 13.77
N GLU A 140 -5.90 -2.71 13.89
CA GLU A 140 -5.89 -1.51 13.03
C GLU A 140 -5.48 -1.84 11.60
N LEU A 141 -4.39 -2.60 11.42
CA LEU A 141 -3.98 -3.08 10.10
C LEU A 141 -5.05 -4.04 9.53
N ASN A 142 -5.56 -4.97 10.32
CA ASN A 142 -6.64 -5.86 9.88
C ASN A 142 -7.92 -5.08 9.57
N GLN A 143 -8.26 -4.03 10.32
CA GLN A 143 -9.40 -3.15 10.08
C GLN A 143 -9.23 -2.41 8.75
N TYR A 144 -8.05 -1.85 8.50
CA TYR A 144 -7.69 -1.22 7.23
C TYR A 144 -7.81 -2.18 6.05
N LEU A 145 -7.25 -3.39 6.19
CA LEU A 145 -7.32 -4.43 5.15
C LEU A 145 -8.76 -4.91 4.92
N SER A 146 -9.59 -4.97 5.97
CA SER A 146 -11.00 -5.40 5.90
C SER A 146 -11.94 -4.34 5.33
N ALA A 147 -11.57 -3.05 5.37
CA ALA A 147 -12.38 -1.99 4.79
C ALA A 147 -12.56 -2.20 3.27
N PRO A 148 -13.59 -1.62 2.63
CA PRO A 148 -13.67 -1.61 1.17
C PRO A 148 -12.53 -0.78 0.54
N VAL A 149 -12.21 -1.07 -0.72
CA VAL A 149 -11.22 -0.30 -1.50
C VAL A 149 -11.81 1.07 -1.85
N ARG A 150 -11.01 2.14 -1.81
CA ARG A 150 -11.45 3.49 -2.18
C ARG A 150 -11.65 3.60 -3.69
N ASN A 151 -12.73 4.26 -4.11
CA ASN A 151 -13.03 4.47 -5.52
C ASN A 151 -11.94 5.35 -6.18
N LEU A 152 -11.53 5.01 -7.42
CA LEU A 152 -10.53 5.78 -8.17
C LEU A 152 -10.94 7.24 -8.43
N LYS A 153 -12.25 7.56 -8.38
CA LYS A 153 -12.79 8.92 -8.56
C LYS A 153 -12.67 9.81 -7.33
N ASP A 154 -12.37 9.25 -6.15
CA ASP A 154 -12.16 10.03 -4.91
C ASP A 154 -10.75 10.64 -4.81
N GLY A 155 -9.93 10.50 -5.85
CA GLY A 155 -8.59 11.10 -5.94
C GLY A 155 -8.58 12.59 -6.30
N SER A 156 -9.73 13.24 -6.42
CA SER A 156 -9.81 14.70 -6.43
C SER A 156 -9.72 15.20 -4.99
N LEU A 157 -8.73 16.05 -4.72
CA LEU A 157 -8.47 16.74 -3.46
C LEU A 157 -9.72 17.45 -2.91
N GLY A 158 -10.62 16.70 -2.26
CA GLY A 158 -11.75 17.24 -1.50
C GLY A 158 -11.40 17.66 -0.06
N TYR A 159 -10.11 17.64 0.28
CA TYR A 159 -9.59 18.03 1.60
C TYR A 159 -8.76 19.32 1.52
N LEU A 160 -9.26 20.30 0.77
CA LEU A 160 -8.90 21.71 0.94
C LEU A 160 -10.19 22.52 0.75
N LYS A 161 -10.89 22.74 1.86
CA LYS A 161 -11.87 23.82 1.98
C LYS A 161 -11.63 24.53 3.29
#